data_AF-A0A838AC63-F1
#
_entry.id   AF-A0A838AC63-F1
#
_cell.length_a   1.000
_cell.length_b   1.000
_cell.length_c   1.000
_cell.angle_alpha   90.00
_cell.angle_beta   90.00
_cell.angle_gamma   90.00
#
_symmetry.space_group_name_H-M   'P 1'
#
loop_
_entity.id
_entity.type
_entity.pdbx_description
1 polymer ?
#
loop_
_entity_poly.entity_id
_entity_poly.type
_entity_poly.pdbx_seq_one_letter_code
_entity_poly.pdbx_strand_id
1 'polypeptide(L)' 'MSTLVAFGLLAGGLLLLGRWGMRNANRLVPLSLPENERRRRARVMRRGSVACWVVAGVLLAVGFHAWLAGG' A
#
# COMPACT_ATOMS: atom_id res chain seq x y z
N MET A 1 1.72 13.32 -20.54
CA MET A 1 2.44 13.77 -19.31
C MET A 1 1.54 13.77 -18.07
N SER A 2 0.31 14.29 -18.13
CA SER A 2 -0.63 14.40 -17.00
C SER A 2 -1.04 13.07 -16.35
N THR A 3 -1.22 12.01 -17.13
CA THR A 3 -1.57 10.67 -16.61
C THR A 3 -0.46 10.04 -15.77
N LEU A 4 0.79 10.17 -16.21
CA LEU A 4 1.97 9.64 -15.51
C LEU A 4 2.13 10.31 -14.14
N VAL A 5 1.90 11.63 -14.06
CA VAL A 5 1.91 12.37 -12.79
C VAL A 5 0.80 11.88 -11.86
N ALA A 6 -0.44 11.70 -12.37
CA ALA A 6 -1.55 11.20 -11.56
C ALA A 6 -1.29 9.80 -11.01
N PHE A 7 -0.84 8.86 -11.85
CA PHE A 7 -0.48 7.51 -11.42
C PHE A 7 0.71 7.48 -10.46
N GLY A 8 1.71 8.33 -10.69
CA GLY A 8 2.86 8.50 -9.80
C GLY A 8 2.46 8.98 -8.40
N LEU A 9 1.56 9.97 -8.31
CA LEU A 9 1.05 10.47 -7.03
C LEU A 9 0.26 9.39 -6.27
N LEU A 10 -0.64 8.69 -6.96
CA LEU A 10 -1.42 7.60 -6.37
C LEU A 10 -0.52 6.46 -5.87
N ALA A 11 0.46 6.05 -6.69
CA ALA A 11 1.43 5.03 -6.32
C ALA A 11 2.28 5.47 -5.11
N GLY A 12 2.75 6.72 -5.10
CA GLY A 12 3.49 7.30 -3.98
C GLY A 12 2.67 7.27 -2.68
N GLY A 13 1.40 7.68 -2.75
CA GLY A 13 0.47 7.62 -1.62
C GLY A 13 0.26 6.20 -1.09
N LEU A 14 0.06 5.23 -1.97
CA LEU A 14 -0.09 3.81 -1.60
C LEU A 14 1.18 3.21 -0.99
N LEU A 15 2.36 3.60 -1.48
CA LEU A 15 3.64 3.17 -0.92
C LEU A 15 3.83 3.70 0.51
N LEU A 16 3.55 4.98 0.72
CA LEU A 16 3.60 5.62 2.03
C LEU A 16 2.59 4.97 2.99
N LEU A 17 1.36 4.73 2.52
CA LEU A 17 0.30 4.10 3.30
C LEU A 17 0.67 2.66 3.68
N GLY A 18 1.18 1.86 2.75
CA GLY A 18 1.65 0.50 3.03
C GLY A 18 2.82 0.48 4.00
N ARG A 19 3.77 1.42 3.87
CA ARG A 19 4.91 1.53 4.79
C ARG A 19 4.48 1.95 6.20
N TRP A 20 3.55 2.89 6.29
CA TRP A 20 2.96 3.33 7.55
C TRP A 20 2.14 2.21 8.21
N GLY A 21 1.32 1.50 7.43
CA GLY A 21 0.50 0.37 7.88
C GLY A 21 1.34 -0.77 8.45
N MET A 22 2.44 -1.13 7.80
CA MET A 22 3.37 -2.15 8.32
C MET A 22 4.04 -1.74 9.63
N ARG A 23 4.46 -0.48 9.75
CA ARG A 23 5.12 0.04 10.97
C ARG A 23 4.16 0.16 12.15
N ASN A 24 2.92 0.55 11.90
CA ASN A 24 1.93 0.80 12.95
C ASN A 24 0.99 -0.38 13.21
N ALA A 25 1.07 -1.47 12.44
CA ALA A 25 0.20 -2.64 12.60
C ALA A 25 0.10 -3.15 14.05
N ASN A 26 1.18 -3.11 14.82
CA ASN A 26 1.18 -3.53 16.22
C ASN A 26 0.61 -2.48 17.18
N ARG A 27 0.66 -1.19 16.82
CA ARG A 27 0.12 -0.08 17.62
C ARG A 27 -1.38 0.14 17.39
N LEU A 28 -1.89 -0.23 16.22
CA LEU A 28 -3.30 -0.12 15.83
C LEU A 28 -4.18 -1.24 16.40
N VAL A 29 -3.56 -2.29 16.96
CA VAL A 29 -4.29 -3.39 17.59
C VAL A 29 -4.51 -3.08 19.07
N PRO A 30 -5.76 -3.11 19.58
CA PRO A 30 -6.03 -2.83 20.98
C PRO A 30 -5.34 -3.83 21.91
N LEU A 31 -4.71 -3.33 22.98
CA LEU A 31 -4.02 -4.16 23.98
C LEU A 31 -4.97 -5.06 24.79
N SER A 32 -6.27 -4.73 24.82
CA SER A 32 -7.32 -5.50 25.49
C SER A 32 -7.61 -6.85 24.83
N LEU A 33 -7.11 -7.12 23.63
CA LEU A 33 -7.27 -8.41 22.96
C LEU A 33 -6.22 -9.43 23.42
N PRO A 34 -6.60 -10.72 23.49
CA PRO A 34 -5.66 -11.80 23.76
C PRO A 34 -4.61 -11.90 22.65
N GLU A 35 -3.39 -12.32 23.02
CA GLU A 35 -2.19 -12.25 22.18
C GLU A 35 -2.33 -12.96 20.82
N ASN A 36 -3.08 -14.08 20.79
CA ASN A 36 -3.40 -14.82 19.58
C ASN A 36 -4.21 -13.97 18.57
N GLU A 37 -5.24 -13.29 19.04
CA GLU A 37 -6.12 -12.42 18.25
C GLU A 37 -5.35 -11.19 17.77
N ARG A 38 -4.47 -10.63 18.63
CA ARG A 38 -3.60 -9.51 18.27
C ARG A 38 -2.66 -9.85 17.12
N ARG A 39 -1.98 -11.00 17.20
CA ARG A 39 -1.11 -11.49 16.13
C ARG A 39 -1.87 -11.72 14.83
N ARG A 40 -3.10 -12.24 14.91
CA ARG A 40 -3.94 -12.46 13.72
C ARG A 40 -4.28 -11.14 13.04
N ARG A 41 -4.74 -10.13 13.79
CA ARG A 41 -5.07 -8.80 13.26
C ARG A 41 -3.84 -8.07 12.71
N ALA A 42 -2.70 -8.15 13.41
CA ALA A 42 -1.43 -7.60 12.92
C ALA A 42 -1.00 -8.24 11.58
N ARG A 43 -1.18 -9.56 11.41
CA ARG A 43 -0.92 -10.23 10.13
C ARG A 43 -1.85 -9.76 9.01
N VAL A 44 -3.14 -9.60 9.29
CA VAL A 44 -4.12 -9.08 8.32
C VAL A 44 -3.73 -7.65 7.90
N MET A 45 -3.33 -6.82 8.85
CA MET A 45 -2.91 -5.44 8.58
C MET A 45 -1.62 -5.37 7.74
N ARG A 46 -0.65 -6.27 8.00
CA ARG A 46 0.53 -6.43 7.15
C ARG A 46 0.17 -6.88 5.74
N ARG A 47 -0.77 -7.80 5.57
CA ARG A 47 -1.25 -8.22 4.24
C ARG A 47 -1.90 -7.07 3.48
N GLY A 48 -2.72 -6.24 4.14
CA GLY A 48 -3.28 -5.03 3.53
C GLY A 48 -2.21 -4.03 3.09
N SER A 49 -1.13 -3.92 3.86
CA SER A 49 0.03 -3.08 3.51
C SER A 49 0.78 -3.61 2.28
N VAL A 50 0.95 -4.92 2.17
CA VAL A 50 1.53 -5.56 0.98
C VAL A 50 0.63 -5.36 -0.25
N ALA A 51 -0.70 -5.46 -0.09
CA ALA A 51 -1.63 -5.19 -1.18
C ALA A 51 -1.49 -3.75 -1.71
N CYS A 52 -1.31 -2.75 -0.82
CA CYS A 52 -1.05 -1.37 -1.25
C CYS A 52 0.24 -1.25 -2.09
N TRP A 53 1.29 -1.98 -1.74
CA TRP A 53 2.54 -2.00 -2.51
C TRP A 53 2.38 -2.67 -3.87
N VAL A 54 1.65 -3.77 -3.94
CA VAL A 54 1.35 -4.43 -5.22
C VAL A 54 0.57 -3.50 -6.15
N VAL A 55 -0.49 -2.87 -5.63
CA VAL A 55 -1.30 -1.93 -6.43
C VAL A 55 -0.48 -0.71 -6.86
N ALA A 56 0.39 -0.19 -6.00
CA ALA A 56 1.31 0.89 -6.37
C ALA A 56 2.23 0.48 -7.54
N GLY A 57 2.79 -0.73 -7.51
CA GLY A 57 3.60 -1.26 -8.61
C GLY A 57 2.81 -1.39 -9.91
N VAL A 58 1.56 -1.87 -9.85
CA VAL A 58 0.66 -1.97 -11.01
C VAL A 58 0.35 -0.58 -11.58
N LEU A 59 0.03 0.40 -10.74
CA LEU A 59 -0.25 1.77 -11.18
C LEU A 59 0.94 2.41 -11.89
N LEU A 60 2.16 2.18 -11.41
CA LEU A 60 3.38 2.65 -12.07
C LEU A 60 3.59 1.96 -13.42
N ALA A 61 3.39 0.64 -13.50
CA ALA A 61 3.50 -0.10 -14.76
C ALA A 61 2.47 0.38 -15.80
N VAL A 62 1.22 0.58 -15.39
CA VAL A 62 0.15 1.10 -16.25
C VAL A 62 0.45 2.54 -16.68
N GLY A 63 0.87 3.40 -15.77
CA GLY A 63 1.24 4.78 -16.08
C GLY A 63 2.41 4.88 -17.06
N PHE A 64 3.39 3.99 -16.91
CA PHE A 64 4.53 3.89 -17.82
C PHE A 64 4.11 3.39 -19.20
N HIS A 65 3.29 2.34 -19.28
CA HIS A 65 2.76 1.83 -20.55
C HIS A 65 1.92 2.91 -21.27
N ALA A 66 1.06 3.62 -20.55
CA ALA A 66 0.24 4.70 -21.11
C ALA A 66 1.10 5.87 -21.62
N TRP A 67 2.24 6.15 -20.99
CA TRP A 67 3.18 7.15 -21.47
C TRP A 67 3.88 6.73 -22.76
N LEU A 68 4.32 5.47 -22.85
CA LEU A 68 4.93 4.93 -24.07
C LEU A 68 3.95 4.87 -25.24
N ALA A 69 2.68 4.54 -24.98
CA ALA A 69 1.66 4.40 -26.02
C ALA A 69 1.09 5.74 -26.53
N GLY A 70 1.27 6.82 -25.78
CA GLY A 70 0.75 8.16 -26.11
C GLY A 70 1.82 9.23 -26.31
N GLY A 71 3.09 8.82 -26.42
CA GLY A 71 4.23 9.68 -26.72
C GLY A 71 4.50 9.79 -28.21
#